data_AF-A0A2W4LF03-F1
#
_entry.id   AF-A0A2W4LF03-F1
#
_cell.length_a   1.000
_cell.length_b   1.000
_cell.length_c   1.000
_cell.angle_alpha   90.00
_cell.angle_beta   90.00
_cell.angle_gamma   90.00
#
_symmetry.space_group_name_H-M   'P 1'
#
loop_
_entity.id
_entity.type
_entity.pdbx_description
1 polymer ?
#
loop_
_entity_poly.entity_id
_entity_poly.type
_entity_poly.pdbx_seq_one_letter_code
_entity_poly.pdbx_strand_id
1 'polypeptide(L)'
;MRVNFGESPLAGLAMRVRNGVGFFDVTHDARLVGAAWLVGAVLVLFACGDHGVLPTTVERGPDLSLPDVVFDEGYYYCRVEPILFERRCGPGDPSQGDAASGCHASVTSFRLTEYAPLVAESCGGGIVPGVAIPPPAAQNYQTAQARMRRDPDQAPLLLYPTGQAQHPRTVIEANSAEADVIRAWATQYSTQ
;
A
#
# COMPACT_ATOMS: atom_id res chain seq x y z
N MET A 1 1.14 -9.41 37.94
CA MET A 1 -0.10 -10.07 37.48
C MET A 1 0.26 -10.78 36.18
N ARG A 2 0.45 -12.10 36.21
CA ARG A 2 0.90 -12.92 35.07
C ARG A 2 -0.31 -13.68 34.55
N VAL A 3 -0.56 -13.60 33.25
CA VAL A 3 -1.64 -14.33 32.58
C VAL A 3 -0.97 -15.44 31.76
N ASN A 4 -1.23 -16.69 32.15
CA ASN A 4 -0.89 -17.89 31.39
C ASN A 4 -2.07 -18.20 30.46
N PHE A 5 -1.81 -18.37 29.18
CA PHE A 5 -2.75 -19.00 28.25
C PHE A 5 -2.19 -20.37 27.88
N GLY A 6 -2.91 -21.41 28.30
CA GLY A 6 -2.60 -22.80 28.01
C GLY A 6 -3.01 -23.18 26.59
N GLU A 7 -2.14 -23.93 25.93
CA GLU A 7 -2.39 -24.65 24.69
C GLU A 7 -3.34 -25.83 24.93
N SER A 8 -4.25 -26.09 24.00
CA SER A 8 -4.73 -27.45 23.72
C SER A 8 -5.29 -27.56 22.29
N PRO A 9 -5.02 -28.68 21.58
CA PRO A 9 -5.34 -28.87 20.17
C PRO A 9 -6.69 -29.57 19.99
N LEU A 10 -7.42 -29.26 18.90
CA LEU A 10 -8.51 -30.09 18.41
C LEU A 10 -8.30 -30.41 16.93
N ALA A 11 -7.81 -31.63 16.72
CA ALA A 11 -8.00 -32.39 15.49
C ALA A 11 -9.44 -32.93 15.45
N GLY A 12 -10.08 -32.85 14.28
CA GLY A 12 -11.41 -33.43 14.02
C GLY A 12 -11.84 -33.15 12.58
N LEU A 13 -11.36 -33.91 11.60
CA LEU A 13 -11.95 -35.14 11.05
C LEU A 13 -12.82 -34.88 9.80
N ALA A 14 -12.16 -35.07 8.66
CA ALA A 14 -12.60 -35.66 7.40
C ALA A 14 -14.09 -35.58 7.00
N MET A 15 -14.31 -34.74 6.00
CA MET A 15 -15.39 -34.79 5.01
C MET A 15 -15.40 -36.14 4.27
N ARG A 16 -16.54 -36.82 4.25
CA ARG A 16 -16.81 -37.97 3.38
C ARG A 16 -18.18 -37.80 2.74
N VAL A 17 -18.21 -37.25 1.54
CA VAL A 17 -19.38 -37.29 0.65
C VAL A 17 -19.27 -38.58 -0.16
N ARG A 18 -20.12 -39.56 0.16
CA ARG A 18 -20.39 -40.72 -0.70
C ARG A 18 -21.42 -40.28 -1.73
N ASN A 19 -21.04 -40.18 -3.00
CA ASN A 19 -22.00 -40.26 -4.11
C ASN A 19 -21.72 -41.54 -4.88
N GLY A 20 -22.64 -42.48 -4.71
CA GLY A 20 -22.65 -43.77 -5.40
C GLY A 20 -22.95 -43.57 -6.88
N VAL A 21 -22.12 -44.22 -7.68
CA VAL A 21 -22.35 -44.54 -9.09
C VAL A 21 -23.64 -45.34 -9.21
N GLY A 22 -24.62 -44.77 -9.93
CA GLY A 22 -25.84 -45.45 -10.35
C GLY A 22 -26.03 -45.21 -11.84
N PHE A 23 -25.94 -46.29 -12.61
CA PHE A 23 -26.27 -46.38 -14.03
C PHE A 23 -27.73 -45.98 -14.27
N PHE A 24 -27.99 -45.18 -15.31
CA PHE A 24 -29.34 -45.04 -15.88
C PHE A 24 -29.30 -45.43 -17.35
N ASP A 25 -30.02 -46.52 -17.63
CA ASP A 25 -30.41 -46.98 -18.95
C ASP A 25 -31.51 -46.04 -19.49
N VAL A 26 -31.30 -45.48 -20.68
CA VAL A 26 -32.30 -44.68 -21.39
C VAL A 26 -33.03 -45.60 -22.35
N THR A 27 -34.20 -46.09 -21.93
CA THR A 27 -35.17 -46.66 -22.87
C THR A 27 -36.34 -45.69 -22.99
N HIS A 28 -36.59 -45.31 -24.24
CA HIS A 28 -37.67 -44.45 -24.67
C HIS A 28 -38.98 -45.23 -24.62
N ASP A 29 -39.94 -44.77 -23.84
CA ASP A 29 -41.35 -45.05 -24.12
C ASP A 29 -42.20 -43.80 -23.90
N ALA A 30 -42.77 -43.34 -25.00
CA ALA A 30 -43.76 -42.30 -25.05
C ALA A 30 -45.11 -42.84 -24.55
N ARG A 31 -45.83 -42.06 -23.73
CA ARG A 31 -47.23 -41.66 -23.91
C ARG A 31 -47.89 -41.16 -22.61
N LEU A 32 -48.38 -39.93 -22.71
CA LEU A 32 -49.72 -39.45 -22.29
C LEU A 32 -50.06 -39.27 -20.80
N VAL A 33 -50.88 -38.21 -20.61
CA VAL A 33 -51.77 -37.87 -19.47
C VAL A 33 -51.05 -37.32 -18.24
N GLY A 34 -51.33 -36.14 -17.68
CA GLY A 34 -52.37 -35.14 -17.89
C GLY A 34 -52.42 -34.23 -16.64
N ALA A 35 -53.06 -33.07 -16.81
CA ALA A 35 -53.66 -32.22 -15.79
C ALA A 35 -52.78 -31.46 -14.76
N ALA A 36 -52.93 -30.14 -14.84
CA ALA A 36 -52.50 -29.08 -13.94
C ALA A 36 -52.86 -29.28 -12.45
N TRP A 37 -52.00 -28.79 -11.57
CA TRP A 37 -52.40 -28.11 -10.33
C TRP A 37 -51.51 -26.89 -10.08
N LEU A 38 -52.20 -25.84 -9.65
CA LEU A 38 -51.76 -24.46 -9.43
C LEU A 38 -51.23 -24.27 -8.00
N VAL A 39 -50.34 -23.26 -7.88
CA VAL A 39 -50.07 -22.41 -6.70
C VAL A 39 -49.23 -23.03 -5.56
N GLY A 40 -48.06 -22.42 -5.33
CA GLY A 40 -47.30 -22.60 -4.10
C GLY A 40 -46.07 -21.70 -3.99
N ALA A 41 -46.16 -20.72 -3.09
CA ALA A 41 -45.07 -20.02 -2.40
C ALA A 41 -44.31 -18.89 -3.13
N VAL A 42 -44.80 -17.67 -2.86
CA VAL A 42 -44.05 -16.41 -2.81
C VAL A 42 -42.79 -16.61 -1.96
N LEU A 43 -41.63 -16.77 -2.61
CA LEU A 43 -40.33 -16.77 -1.95
C LEU A 43 -39.81 -15.34 -1.91
N VAL A 44 -39.72 -14.84 -0.69
CA VAL A 44 -39.08 -13.60 -0.27
C VAL A 44 -37.62 -13.62 -0.73
N LEU A 45 -37.33 -13.03 -1.89
CA LEU A 45 -35.98 -12.75 -2.36
C LEU A 45 -35.62 -11.32 -1.93
N PHE A 46 -35.18 -11.17 -0.67
CA PHE A 46 -34.24 -10.10 -0.33
C PHE A 46 -32.88 -10.50 -0.91
N ALA A 47 -32.75 -10.32 -2.23
CA ALA A 47 -31.50 -10.46 -2.93
C ALA A 47 -30.64 -9.22 -2.61
N CYS A 48 -29.72 -9.36 -1.67
CA CYS A 48 -28.53 -8.51 -1.62
C CYS A 48 -27.58 -9.02 -2.71
N GLY A 49 -27.83 -8.63 -3.96
CA GLY A 49 -26.98 -9.02 -5.09
C GLY A 49 -27.44 -8.39 -6.39
N ASP A 50 -26.61 -7.48 -6.90
CA ASP A 50 -26.39 -6.91 -8.25
C ASP A 50 -27.54 -6.68 -9.27
N HIS A 51 -28.76 -7.12 -9.01
CA HIS A 51 -29.92 -6.91 -9.89
C HIS A 51 -31.17 -6.48 -9.10
N GLY A 52 -30.97 -5.76 -7.99
CA GLY A 52 -32.05 -5.13 -7.23
C GLY A 52 -32.68 -3.96 -7.99
N VAL A 53 -33.99 -3.79 -7.84
CA VAL A 53 -34.85 -2.77 -8.50
C VAL A 53 -34.57 -1.33 -8.00
N LEU A 54 -33.52 -1.12 -7.22
CA LEU A 54 -33.09 0.20 -6.76
C LEU A 54 -31.63 0.41 -7.15
N PRO A 55 -31.29 1.51 -7.86
CA PRO A 55 -29.91 1.84 -8.16
C PRO A 55 -29.17 2.11 -6.84
N THR A 56 -28.29 1.21 -6.43
CA THR A 56 -27.31 1.49 -5.36
C THR A 56 -26.03 2.09 -5.91
N THR A 57 -26.08 2.66 -7.12
CA THR A 57 -25.01 3.52 -7.61
C THR A 57 -25.08 4.82 -6.84
N VAL A 58 -24.20 4.97 -5.85
CA VAL A 58 -23.98 6.27 -5.20
C VAL A 58 -23.45 7.19 -6.29
N GLU A 59 -24.32 8.07 -6.78
CA GLU A 59 -23.97 9.05 -7.80
C GLU A 59 -22.92 9.98 -7.21
N ARG A 60 -21.70 9.90 -7.73
CA ARG A 60 -20.57 10.71 -7.31
C ARG A 60 -20.91 12.16 -7.66
N GLY A 61 -21.33 12.93 -6.66
CA GLY A 61 -21.62 14.35 -6.82
C GLY A 61 -20.42 15.09 -7.45
N PRO A 62 -20.65 16.28 -8.03
CA PRO A 62 -19.65 17.03 -8.79
C PRO A 62 -18.38 17.40 -7.99
N ASP A 63 -18.43 17.32 -6.65
CA ASP A 63 -17.31 17.60 -5.77
C ASP A 63 -16.82 16.32 -5.09
N LEU A 64 -16.06 15.50 -5.80
CA LEU A 64 -15.02 14.74 -5.12
C LEU A 64 -13.78 15.60 -4.99
N SER A 65 -13.74 16.37 -3.92
CA SER A 65 -12.46 16.76 -3.33
C SER A 65 -11.84 15.48 -2.74
N LEU A 66 -10.96 14.83 -3.51
CA LEU A 66 -10.01 13.93 -2.88
C LEU A 66 -9.17 14.81 -1.94
N PRO A 67 -9.15 14.54 -0.63
CA PRO A 67 -8.33 15.34 0.27
C PRO A 67 -6.88 15.21 -0.18
N ASP A 68 -6.24 16.35 -0.46
CA ASP A 68 -4.81 16.41 -0.72
C ASP A 68 -4.09 15.81 0.48
N VAL A 69 -3.34 14.75 0.23
CA VAL A 69 -2.58 14.10 1.30
C VAL A 69 -1.30 14.86 1.52
N VAL A 70 -1.23 15.50 2.68
CA VAL A 70 0.01 16.05 3.21
C VAL A 70 0.63 14.98 4.10
N PHE A 71 1.77 14.44 3.66
CA PHE A 71 2.53 13.49 4.46
C PHE A 71 3.20 14.20 5.64
N ASP A 72 3.41 13.50 6.75
CA ASP A 72 3.91 14.14 7.97
C ASP A 72 5.35 14.67 7.80
N GLU A 73 5.51 15.98 7.97
CA GLU A 73 6.80 16.66 7.79
C GLU A 73 7.80 16.29 8.91
N GLY A 74 7.32 16.11 10.13
CA GLY A 74 8.17 15.74 11.27
C GLY A 74 8.79 14.35 11.10
N TYR A 75 7.98 13.39 10.64
CA TYR A 75 8.41 12.04 10.32
C TYR A 75 9.40 12.04 9.16
N TYR A 76 9.18 12.87 8.13
CA TYR A 76 10.14 13.02 7.05
C TYR A 76 11.51 13.44 7.58
N TYR A 77 11.62 14.57 8.29
CA TYR A 77 12.92 15.06 8.74
C TYR A 77 13.57 14.15 9.78
N CYS A 78 12.79 13.57 10.69
CA CYS A 78 13.37 12.80 11.79
C CYS A 78 13.64 11.33 11.46
N ARG A 79 13.00 10.77 10.43
CA ARG A 79 13.11 9.33 10.11
C ARG A 79 13.52 9.07 8.68
N VAL A 80 12.94 9.75 7.70
CA VAL A 80 13.19 9.49 6.27
C VAL A 80 14.47 10.18 5.79
N GLU A 81 14.64 11.46 6.09
CA GLU A 81 15.80 12.26 5.71
C GLU A 81 17.16 11.59 6.03
N PRO A 82 17.44 11.13 7.27
CA PRO A 82 18.75 10.56 7.57
C PRO A 82 19.07 9.36 6.69
N ILE A 83 18.07 8.53 6.37
CA ILE A 83 18.22 7.38 5.47
C ILE A 83 18.59 7.85 4.06
N LEU A 84 17.87 8.83 3.52
CA LEU A 84 18.10 9.31 2.15
C LEU A 84 19.51 9.87 1.98
N PHE A 85 20.02 10.56 2.99
CA PHE A 85 21.36 11.16 2.97
C PHE A 85 22.47 10.16 3.28
N GLU A 86 22.28 9.25 4.24
CA GLU A 86 23.22 8.15 4.53
C GLU A 86 23.40 7.25 3.29
N ARG A 87 22.30 6.97 2.59
CA ARG A 87 22.29 6.16 1.37
C ARG A 87 22.65 6.95 0.10
N ARG A 88 23.00 8.24 0.24
CA ARG A 88 23.47 9.10 -0.87
C ARG A 88 22.46 9.25 -2.01
N CYS A 89 21.16 9.29 -1.70
CA CYS A 89 20.09 9.51 -2.69
C CYS A 89 20.09 10.92 -3.31
N GLY A 90 20.98 11.82 -2.87
CA GLY A 90 21.21 13.13 -3.51
C GLY A 90 22.30 13.08 -4.59
N PRO A 91 23.58 13.16 -4.21
CA PRO A 91 24.71 13.34 -5.13
C PRO A 91 25.28 12.02 -5.63
N GLY A 92 24.73 10.87 -5.21
CA GLY A 92 25.34 9.55 -5.46
C GLY A 92 26.63 9.32 -4.65
N ASP A 93 27.19 8.14 -4.86
CA ASP A 93 28.42 7.64 -4.25
C ASP A 93 29.44 7.25 -5.34
N PRO A 94 30.47 8.08 -5.58
CA PRO A 94 31.52 7.79 -6.56
C PRO A 94 32.29 6.49 -6.27
N SER A 95 32.36 6.05 -5.01
CA SER A 95 33.04 4.80 -4.64
C SER A 95 32.28 3.56 -5.13
N GLN A 96 30.98 3.72 -5.41
CA GLN A 96 30.10 2.68 -5.94
C GLN A 96 29.93 2.78 -7.47
N GLY A 97 30.73 3.62 -8.13
CA GLY A 97 30.70 3.80 -9.58
C GLY A 97 29.68 4.82 -10.07
N ASP A 98 29.09 5.63 -9.19
CA ASP A 98 28.20 6.71 -9.59
C ASP A 98 29.03 7.81 -10.31
N ALA A 99 28.50 8.34 -11.42
CA ALA A 99 29.19 9.38 -12.19
C ALA A 99 29.49 10.62 -11.33
N ALA A 100 30.48 11.45 -11.73
CA ALA A 100 30.93 12.66 -11.02
C ALA A 100 29.87 13.80 -10.90
N SER A 101 28.60 13.49 -11.13
CA SER A 101 27.44 14.38 -10.99
C SER A 101 26.24 13.67 -10.34
N GLY A 102 26.47 12.43 -9.85
CA GLY A 102 25.53 11.57 -9.13
C GLY A 102 24.65 10.66 -9.97
N CYS A 103 23.93 9.76 -9.30
CA CYS A 103 22.83 8.98 -9.90
C CYS A 103 21.76 9.87 -10.56
N HIS A 104 21.68 11.14 -10.16
CA HIS A 104 20.64 12.11 -10.55
C HIS A 104 21.16 13.27 -11.42
N ALA A 105 22.35 13.13 -12.02
CA ALA A 105 22.98 14.16 -12.86
C ALA A 105 22.13 14.58 -14.08
N SER A 106 21.45 13.61 -14.69
CA SER A 106 20.71 13.75 -15.96
C SER A 106 19.21 13.51 -15.82
N VAL A 107 18.73 13.12 -14.62
CA VAL A 107 17.33 12.80 -14.33
C VAL A 107 16.83 13.71 -13.21
N THR A 108 16.13 14.78 -13.59
CA THR A 108 15.76 15.88 -12.69
C THR A 108 14.44 15.68 -11.94
N SER A 109 13.67 14.64 -12.28
CA SER A 109 12.33 14.45 -11.74
C SER A 109 12.35 14.21 -10.22
N PHE A 110 13.45 13.67 -9.69
CA PHE A 110 13.62 13.45 -8.26
C PHE A 110 15.11 13.58 -7.91
N ARG A 111 15.50 14.76 -7.43
CA ARG A 111 16.88 15.08 -6.99
C ARG A 111 16.82 15.77 -5.64
N LEU A 112 17.55 15.23 -4.67
CA LEU A 112 17.74 15.86 -3.37
C LEU A 112 18.97 16.76 -3.42
N THR A 113 18.84 17.95 -2.82
CA THR A 113 19.94 18.91 -2.66
C THR A 113 20.70 18.58 -1.38
N GLU A 114 22.01 18.38 -1.50
CA GLU A 114 22.88 18.20 -0.34
C GLU A 114 22.93 19.46 0.52
N TYR A 115 22.88 19.28 1.83
CA TYR A 115 22.96 20.37 2.79
C TYR A 115 23.45 19.86 4.15
N ALA A 116 23.98 20.76 4.97
CA ALA A 116 24.41 20.46 6.33
C ALA A 116 24.24 21.70 7.22
N PRO A 117 23.98 21.52 8.54
CA PRO A 117 23.63 20.25 9.19
C PRO A 117 22.24 19.75 8.75
N LEU A 118 21.99 18.44 8.88
CA LEU A 118 20.66 17.86 8.60
C LEU A 118 19.65 18.28 9.67
N VAL A 119 18.38 18.45 9.31
CA VAL A 119 17.31 18.72 10.29
C VAL A 119 17.20 17.56 11.28
N ALA A 120 17.40 16.33 10.79
CA ALA A 120 17.46 15.11 11.60
C ALA A 120 18.37 15.20 12.84
N GLU A 121 19.47 15.96 12.77
CA GLU A 121 20.41 16.13 13.89
C GLU A 121 19.79 16.87 15.09
N SER A 122 18.74 17.64 14.84
CA SER A 122 18.00 18.37 15.87
C SER A 122 16.79 17.60 16.41
N CYS A 123 16.40 16.48 15.79
CA CYS A 123 15.20 15.76 16.17
C CYS A 123 15.29 15.14 17.57
N GLY A 124 14.35 15.51 18.44
CA GLY A 124 14.18 14.93 19.77
C GLY A 124 12.94 14.05 19.80
N GLY A 125 13.09 12.73 19.96
CA GLY A 125 11.94 11.82 20.08
C GLY A 125 11.04 11.75 18.84
N GLY A 126 11.54 12.08 17.65
CA GLY A 126 10.76 12.10 16.41
C GLY A 126 9.99 13.39 16.15
N ILE A 127 10.18 14.42 16.98
CA ILE A 127 9.61 15.74 16.81
C ILE A 127 10.72 16.69 16.34
N VAL A 128 10.45 17.42 15.27
CA VAL A 128 11.31 18.50 14.81
C VAL A 128 11.18 19.63 15.82
N PRO A 129 12.26 20.08 16.47
CA PRO A 129 12.19 21.24 17.36
C PRO A 129 11.69 22.46 16.58
N GLY A 130 11.26 23.52 17.26
CA GLY A 130 10.87 24.80 16.63
C GLY A 130 12.03 25.56 15.95
N VAL A 131 13.02 24.85 15.42
CA VAL A 131 14.14 25.36 14.64
C VAL A 131 13.66 25.78 13.26
N ALA A 132 14.25 26.86 12.74
CA ALA A 132 14.00 27.27 11.37
C ALA A 132 14.51 26.19 10.40
N ILE A 133 13.62 25.67 9.55
CA ILE A 133 13.95 24.67 8.55
C ILE A 133 14.79 25.32 7.44
N PRO A 134 16.00 24.82 7.14
CA PRO A 134 16.81 25.35 6.06
C PRO A 134 16.08 25.25 4.71
N PRO A 135 16.22 26.23 3.80
CA PRO A 135 15.55 26.18 2.49
C PRO A 135 15.84 24.89 1.69
N PRO A 136 17.07 24.33 1.67
CA PRO A 136 17.32 23.05 1.00
C PRO A 136 16.55 21.88 1.62
N ALA A 137 16.40 21.86 2.95
CA ALA A 137 15.64 20.83 3.66
C ALA A 137 14.16 20.87 3.27
N ALA A 138 13.56 22.08 3.30
CA ALA A 138 12.18 22.30 2.89
C ALA A 138 11.93 21.89 1.43
N GLN A 139 12.86 22.24 0.53
CA GLN A 139 12.77 21.83 -0.87
C GLN A 139 12.85 20.31 -1.05
N ASN A 140 13.71 19.63 -0.28
CA ASN A 140 13.84 18.18 -0.32
C ASN A 140 12.56 17.49 0.19
N TYR A 141 11.98 17.97 1.29
CA TYR A 141 10.68 17.49 1.78
C TYR A 141 9.59 17.63 0.73
N GLN A 142 9.44 18.82 0.11
CA GLN A 142 8.46 19.04 -0.95
C GLN A 142 8.67 18.10 -2.15
N THR A 143 9.93 17.88 -2.52
CA THR A 143 10.31 16.98 -3.62
C THR A 143 9.98 15.53 -3.30
N ALA A 144 10.29 15.07 -2.08
CA ALA A 144 9.96 13.74 -1.60
C ALA A 144 8.44 13.53 -1.49
N GLN A 145 7.73 14.51 -0.93
CA GLN A 145 6.28 14.51 -0.81
C GLN A 145 5.59 14.39 -2.17
N ALA A 146 6.03 15.14 -3.18
CA ALA A 146 5.47 15.06 -4.53
C ALA A 146 5.61 13.66 -5.18
N ARG A 147 6.61 12.91 -4.75
CA ARG A 147 6.89 11.54 -5.20
C ARG A 147 6.34 10.46 -4.28
N MET A 148 5.80 10.83 -3.12
CA MET A 148 5.21 9.89 -2.20
C MET A 148 3.80 9.50 -2.64
N ARG A 149 3.37 8.30 -2.23
CA ARG A 149 2.04 7.74 -2.52
C ARG A 149 1.51 7.07 -1.26
N ARG A 150 0.18 7.01 -1.11
CA ARG A 150 -0.47 6.30 0.01
C ARG A 150 -0.14 4.81 0.01
N ASP A 151 -0.07 4.24 -1.19
CA ASP A 151 0.51 2.92 -1.41
C ASP A 151 2.03 3.08 -1.59
N PRO A 152 2.85 2.74 -0.58
CA PRO A 152 4.29 2.93 -0.65
C PRO A 152 4.96 2.08 -1.72
N ASP A 153 4.39 0.92 -2.08
CA ASP A 153 4.95 0.03 -3.10
C ASP A 153 4.73 0.59 -4.53
N GLN A 154 4.00 1.70 -4.65
CA GLN A 154 3.86 2.48 -5.88
C GLN A 154 4.62 3.81 -5.81
N ALA A 155 5.28 4.12 -4.70
CA ALA A 155 6.00 5.38 -4.53
C ALA A 155 7.37 5.31 -5.22
N PRO A 156 7.68 6.20 -6.18
CA PRO A 156 9.02 6.35 -6.73
C PRO A 156 10.14 6.45 -5.68
N LEU A 157 9.82 7.04 -4.52
CA LEU A 157 10.75 7.18 -3.39
C LEU A 157 11.21 5.83 -2.82
N LEU A 158 10.41 4.77 -2.97
CA LEU A 158 10.78 3.41 -2.58
C LEU A 158 11.25 2.58 -3.78
N LEU A 159 10.58 2.70 -4.92
CA LEU A 159 10.83 1.87 -6.10
C LEU A 159 12.24 2.06 -6.70
N TYR A 160 12.74 3.30 -6.80
CA TYR A 160 14.06 3.54 -7.39
C TYR A 160 15.20 3.05 -6.50
N PRO A 161 15.28 3.40 -5.20
CA PRO A 161 16.38 2.96 -4.36
C PRO A 161 16.40 1.44 -4.13
N THR A 162 15.26 0.77 -4.26
CA THR A 162 15.16 -0.70 -4.09
C THR A 162 15.38 -1.49 -5.38
N GLY A 163 15.64 -0.83 -6.51
CA GLY A 163 15.85 -1.50 -7.80
C GLY A 163 14.58 -2.10 -8.41
N GLN A 164 13.40 -1.71 -7.92
CA GLN A 164 12.09 -2.14 -8.45
C GLN A 164 11.63 -1.29 -9.64
N ALA A 165 12.26 -0.14 -9.86
CA ALA A 165 12.14 0.68 -11.06
C ALA A 165 13.53 0.98 -11.65
N GLN A 166 13.58 1.58 -12.84
CA GLN A 166 14.84 1.85 -13.52
C GLN A 166 15.70 2.84 -12.73
N HIS A 167 16.76 2.32 -12.11
CA HIS A 167 17.78 3.05 -11.36
C HIS A 167 19.15 2.38 -11.58
N PRO A 168 20.28 3.11 -11.59
CA PRO A 168 21.59 2.52 -11.91
C PRO A 168 22.02 1.36 -11.00
N ARG A 169 21.52 1.30 -9.76
CA ARG A 169 21.81 0.25 -8.79
C ARG A 169 20.77 0.19 -7.67
N THR A 170 20.73 -0.92 -6.94
CA THR A 170 20.04 -1.00 -5.66
C THR A 170 20.86 -0.30 -4.58
N VAL A 171 20.23 0.60 -3.84
CA VAL A 171 20.83 1.41 -2.77
C VAL A 171 20.26 1.03 -1.39
N ILE A 172 19.01 0.59 -1.37
CA ILE A 172 18.27 0.14 -0.19
C ILE A 172 17.71 -1.25 -0.50
N GLU A 173 17.88 -2.22 0.38
CA GLU A 173 17.27 -3.54 0.21
C GLU A 173 15.76 -3.45 0.45
N ALA A 174 14.94 -4.06 -0.40
CA ALA A 174 13.48 -3.90 -0.35
C ALA A 174 12.85 -4.33 1.00
N ASN A 175 13.47 -5.25 1.72
CA ASN A 175 12.99 -5.77 3.01
C ASN A 175 13.82 -5.25 4.20
N SER A 176 14.51 -4.12 4.04
CA SER A 176 15.33 -3.54 5.10
C SER A 176 14.53 -2.62 6.02
N ALA A 177 15.09 -2.34 7.21
CA ALA A 177 14.50 -1.38 8.15
C ALA A 177 14.38 0.03 7.54
N GLU A 178 15.28 0.41 6.64
CA GLU A 178 15.25 1.67 5.92
C GLU A 178 14.06 1.75 4.95
N ALA A 179 13.79 0.68 4.20
CA ALA A 179 12.61 0.58 3.35
C ALA A 179 11.32 0.67 4.18
N ASP A 180 11.30 0.03 5.35
CA ASP A 180 10.14 0.08 6.26
C ASP A 180 9.86 1.47 6.81
N VAL A 181 10.89 2.30 7.03
CA VAL A 181 10.70 3.71 7.42
C VAL A 181 10.04 4.51 6.30
N ILE A 182 10.45 4.30 5.04
CA ILE A 182 9.83 4.96 3.89
C ILE A 182 8.36 4.49 3.73
N ARG A 183 8.09 3.19 3.90
CA ARG A 183 6.72 2.66 3.93
C ARG A 183 5.88 3.26 5.04
N ALA A 184 6.43 3.36 6.24
CA ALA A 184 5.74 3.91 7.39
C ALA A 184 5.38 5.39 7.17
N TRP A 185 6.22 6.17 6.50
CA TRP A 185 5.88 7.54 6.15
C TRP A 185 4.62 7.65 5.28
N ALA A 186 4.36 6.65 4.42
CA ALA A 186 3.14 6.60 3.59
C ALA A 186 1.85 6.58 4.41
N THR A 187 1.93 6.16 5.68
CA THR A 187 0.81 6.06 6.61
C THR A 187 0.81 7.18 7.67
N GLN A 188 1.76 8.11 7.61
CA GLN A 188 1.83 9.27 8.51
C GLN A 188 1.36 10.51 7.75
N TYR A 189 0.29 11.12 8.25
CA TYR A 189 -0.34 12.27 7.61
C TYR A 189 -0.34 13.46 8.55
N SER A 190 -0.09 14.64 8.01
CA SER A 190 -0.25 15.89 8.72
C SER A 190 -1.74 16.16 8.94
N THR A 191 -2.13 16.53 10.17
CA THR A 191 -3.52 16.91 10.49
C THR A 191 -3.75 18.42 10.35
N GLN A 192 -3.04 19.08 9.43
CA GLN A 192 -3.25 20.52 9.17
C GLN A 192 -4.73 20.84 8.90
#